data_AF-A0AAD4VKW4-F1
#
_entry.id   AF-A0AAD4VKW4-F1
#
_cell.length_a   1.000
_cell.length_b   1.000
_cell.length_c   1.000
_cell.angle_alpha   90.00
_cell.angle_beta   90.00
_cell.angle_gamma   90.00
#
_symmetry.space_group_name_H-M   'P 1'
#
loop_
_entity.id
_entity.type
_entity.pdbx_description
1 polymer ?
#
loop_
_entity_poly.entity_id
_entity_poly.type
_entity_poly.pdbx_seq_one_letter_code
_entity_poly.pdbx_strand_id
1 'polypeptide(L)'
;MLWLHLESIQLDQAKLVHYCANGSKPWRYTGEEENMEREDIKMLVKKWWDIYDGESLDFKNIVAAAEAGNGAEQVDLQAFKAALSEAGAVNFITAPSAVSQRE
;
A
#
# COMPACT_ATOMS: atom_id res chain seq x y z
N MET A 1 8.44 -2.83 17.56
CA MET A 1 7.36 -2.24 16.74
C MET A 1 6.94 -0.93 17.39
N LEU A 2 6.55 0.11 16.63
CA LEU A 2 6.31 1.52 17.03
C LEU A 2 5.59 1.75 18.38
N TRP A 3 4.88 0.73 18.86
CA TRP A 3 4.08 0.66 20.07
C TRP A 3 4.87 0.49 21.37
N LEU A 4 5.91 -0.34 21.38
CA LEU A 4 6.59 -0.73 22.63
C LEU A 4 7.87 0.07 22.88
N HIS A 5 8.43 0.72 21.84
CA HIS A 5 9.71 1.43 21.92
C HIS A 5 9.72 2.67 21.02
N LEU A 6 8.94 3.69 21.39
CA LEU A 6 8.88 4.97 20.65
C LEU A 6 10.25 5.66 20.53
N GLU A 7 11.06 5.61 21.60
CA GLU A 7 12.38 6.27 21.66
C GLU A 7 13.44 5.63 20.75
N SER A 8 13.22 4.39 20.32
CA SER A 8 14.21 3.61 19.57
C SER A 8 13.98 3.63 18.06
N ILE A 9 12.97 4.36 17.56
CA ILE A 9 12.56 4.31 16.14
C ILE A 9 12.71 5.69 15.50
N GLN A 10 13.68 5.80 14.61
CA GLN A 10 13.85 6.94 13.70
C GLN A 10 12.98 6.73 12.46
N LEU A 11 11.76 7.28 12.52
CA LEU A 11 10.73 7.10 11.46
C LEU A 11 11.16 7.65 10.09
N ASP A 12 12.03 8.65 10.07
CA ASP A 12 12.63 9.23 8.87
C ASP A 12 13.62 8.28 8.17
N GLN A 13 14.23 7.36 8.92
CA GLN A 13 15.15 6.35 8.37
C GLN A 13 14.48 5.00 8.07
N ALA A 14 13.20 4.86 8.40
CA ALA A 14 12.46 3.62 8.19
C ALA A 14 12.27 3.35 6.68
N LYS A 15 12.69 2.16 6.23
CA LYS A 15 12.53 1.71 4.83
C LYS A 15 11.27 0.90 4.58
N LEU A 16 10.74 0.26 5.62
CA LEU A 16 9.60 -0.63 5.54
C LEU A 16 8.73 -0.46 6.78
N VAL A 17 7.42 -0.41 6.59
CA VAL A 17 6.43 -0.32 7.66
C VAL A 17 5.50 -1.53 7.53
N HIS A 18 5.35 -2.28 8.61
CA HIS A 18 4.42 -3.41 8.69
C HIS A 18 3.23 -3.04 9.58
N TYR A 19 2.06 -2.87 8.96
CA TYR A 19 0.79 -2.54 9.60
C TYR A 19 0.10 -3.80 10.16
N CYS A 20 0.59 -4.28 11.30
CA CYS A 20 0.11 -5.52 11.93
C CYS A 20 -1.07 -5.32 12.90
N ALA A 21 -1.23 -4.12 13.48
CA ALA A 21 -2.25 -3.85 14.49
C ALA A 21 -3.64 -3.69 13.88
N ASN A 22 -4.70 -3.94 14.66
CA ASN A 22 -6.06 -3.64 14.23
C ASN A 22 -6.21 -2.12 13.98
N GLY A 23 -7.00 -1.72 12.98
CA GLY A 23 -7.11 -0.31 12.55
C GLY A 23 -5.90 0.24 11.80
N SER A 24 -4.71 -0.34 11.96
CA SER A 24 -3.47 0.20 11.38
C SER A 24 -3.34 0.05 9.87
N LYS A 25 -4.19 -0.77 9.23
CA LYS A 25 -4.16 -0.95 7.76
C LYS A 25 -4.57 0.36 7.08
N PRO A 26 -3.70 1.03 6.31
CA PRO A 26 -3.97 2.38 5.80
C PRO A 26 -5.25 2.50 4.96
N TRP A 27 -5.54 1.48 4.15
CA TRP A 27 -6.75 1.41 3.31
C TRP A 27 -8.05 1.12 4.09
N ARG A 28 -7.98 0.89 5.40
CA ARG A 28 -9.14 0.74 6.30
C ARG A 28 -9.00 1.61 7.55
N TYR A 29 -8.15 2.64 7.49
CA TYR A 29 -7.87 3.47 8.64
C TYR A 29 -9.10 4.29 9.02
N THR A 30 -9.61 4.10 10.23
CA THR A 30 -10.74 4.85 10.79
C THR A 30 -10.29 5.89 11.82
N GLY A 31 -9.17 5.61 12.50
CA GLY A 31 -8.65 6.45 13.59
C GLY A 31 -9.29 6.16 14.94
N GLU A 32 -10.20 5.19 15.02
CA GLU A 32 -10.96 4.87 16.25
C GLU A 32 -10.28 3.80 17.11
N GLU A 33 -9.42 2.97 16.50
CA GLU A 33 -8.77 1.87 17.21
C GLU A 33 -7.64 2.36 18.13
N GLU A 34 -7.22 1.48 19.04
CA GLU A 34 -6.27 1.81 20.09
C GLU A 34 -4.99 2.44 19.51
N ASN A 35 -4.70 3.62 20.02
CA ASN A 35 -3.54 4.43 19.69
C ASN A 35 -3.45 4.94 18.23
N MET A 36 -4.51 4.78 17.43
CA MET A 36 -4.56 5.33 16.07
C MET A 36 -4.60 6.86 16.08
N GLU A 37 -4.94 7.49 17.20
CA GLU A 37 -4.93 8.95 17.35
C GLU A 37 -3.53 9.58 17.30
N ARG A 38 -2.46 8.78 17.41
CA ARG A 38 -1.08 9.27 17.38
C ARG A 38 -0.72 9.92 16.04
N GLU A 39 0.01 11.03 16.13
CA GLU A 39 0.41 11.82 14.95
C GLU A 39 1.37 11.09 14.02
N ASP A 40 2.26 10.25 14.56
CA ASP A 40 3.16 9.45 13.75
C ASP A 40 2.42 8.36 12.95
N ILE A 41 1.38 7.76 13.51
CA ILE A 41 0.50 6.83 12.79
C ILE A 41 -0.24 7.55 11.66
N LYS A 42 -0.86 8.70 11.94
CA LYS A 42 -1.52 9.52 10.91
C LYS A 42 -0.56 9.90 9.79
N MET A 43 0.68 10.25 10.11
CA MET A 43 1.71 10.54 9.13
C MET A 43 2.02 9.32 8.25
N LEU A 44 2.17 8.14 8.83
CA LEU A 44 2.43 6.91 8.08
C LEU A 44 1.26 6.52 7.18
N VAL A 45 0.02 6.70 7.64
CA VAL A 45 -1.19 6.47 6.84
C VAL A 45 -1.24 7.47 5.69
N LYS A 46 -0.95 8.76 5.93
CA LYS A 46 -0.89 9.77 4.89
C LYS A 46 0.16 9.44 3.83
N LYS A 47 1.38 9.09 4.23
CA LYS A 47 2.44 8.67 3.29
C LYS A 47 2.02 7.50 2.42
N TRP A 48 1.27 6.54 2.99
CA TRP A 48 0.74 5.41 2.23
C TRP A 48 -0.26 5.87 1.15
N TRP A 49 -1.18 6.77 1.50
CA TRP A 49 -2.13 7.35 0.54
C TRP A 49 -1.44 8.22 -0.52
N ASP A 50 -0.46 9.04 -0.13
CA ASP A 50 0.32 9.85 -1.07
C ASP A 50 1.04 8.97 -2.13
N ILE A 51 1.47 7.77 -1.74
CA ILE A 51 2.03 6.78 -2.67
C ILE A 51 0.93 6.17 -3.53
N TYR A 52 -0.16 5.69 -2.92
CA TYR A 52 -1.24 5.00 -3.61
C TYR A 52 -1.95 5.87 -4.67
N ASP A 53 -2.19 7.14 -4.33
CA ASP A 53 -2.80 8.14 -5.22
C ASP A 53 -1.78 8.78 -6.19
N GLY A 54 -0.50 8.41 -6.09
CA GLY A 54 0.55 8.93 -6.93
C GLY A 54 0.42 8.50 -8.38
N GLU A 55 0.59 9.44 -9.32
CA GLU A 55 0.49 9.19 -10.76
C GLU A 55 1.47 8.12 -11.27
N SER A 56 2.59 7.91 -10.56
CA SER A 56 3.57 6.86 -10.89
C SER A 56 3.03 5.44 -10.69
N LEU A 57 1.96 5.27 -9.91
CA LEU A 57 1.26 4.00 -9.73
C LEU A 57 -0.03 3.92 -10.55
N ASP A 58 -0.43 4.99 -11.25
CA ASP A 58 -1.58 4.96 -12.13
C ASP A 58 -1.26 4.18 -13.41
N PHE A 59 -1.45 2.87 -13.31
CA PHE A 59 -1.24 1.94 -14.41
C PHE A 59 -2.00 2.34 -15.68
N LYS A 60 -3.20 2.93 -15.56
CA LYS A 60 -3.98 3.33 -16.74
C LYS A 60 -3.30 4.49 -17.46
N ASN A 61 -2.82 5.48 -16.72
CA ASN A 61 -2.10 6.62 -17.30
C ASN A 61 -0.75 6.19 -17.88
N ILE A 62 -0.02 5.31 -17.19
CA ILE A 62 1.23 4.73 -17.68
C ILE A 62 0.99 4.01 -19.01
N VAL A 63 -0.06 3.19 -19.09
CA VAL A 63 -0.45 2.48 -20.30
C VAL A 63 -0.85 3.44 -21.42
N ALA A 64 -1.68 4.44 -21.14
CA ALA A 64 -2.13 5.42 -22.13
C ALA A 64 -0.96 6.28 -22.66
N ALA A 65 -0.06 6.72 -21.78
CA ALA A 65 1.13 7.50 -22.16
C ALA A 65 2.12 6.68 -23.01
N ALA A 66 2.29 5.40 -22.68
CA ALA A 66 3.11 4.46 -23.46
C ALA A 66 2.50 4.21 -24.85
N GLU A 67 1.18 4.06 -24.96
CA GLU A 67 0.47 3.90 -26.23
C GLU A 67 0.46 5.17 -27.08
N ALA A 68 0.50 6.35 -26.45
CA ALA A 68 0.59 7.65 -27.12
C ALA A 68 2.01 8.02 -27.59
N GLY A 69 3.04 7.23 -27.26
CA GLY A 69 4.41 7.42 -27.74
C GLY A 69 5.22 8.54 -27.07
N ASN A 70 4.77 9.08 -25.93
CA ASN A 70 5.30 10.32 -25.34
C ASN A 70 6.25 10.16 -24.12
N GLY A 71 6.74 8.97 -23.78
CA GLY A 71 7.57 8.78 -22.58
C GLY A 71 8.63 7.68 -22.69
N ALA A 72 9.86 8.02 -22.29
CA ALA A 72 11.01 7.15 -22.22
C ALA A 72 10.90 6.17 -21.04
N GLU A 73 10.54 4.92 -21.32
CA GLU A 73 11.25 3.69 -20.95
C GLU A 73 10.37 2.55 -21.49
N GLN A 74 10.58 2.16 -22.75
CA GLN A 74 9.92 1.01 -23.37
C GLN A 74 10.42 -0.33 -22.79
N VAL A 75 10.88 -0.35 -21.54
CA VAL A 75 11.28 -1.58 -20.86
C VAL A 75 10.00 -2.34 -20.53
N ASP A 76 9.67 -3.21 -21.47
CA ASP A 76 8.86 -4.41 -21.34
C ASP A 76 7.43 -4.28 -20.80
N LEU A 77 6.81 -3.10 -20.92
CA LEU A 77 5.38 -2.94 -20.63
C LEU A 77 4.51 -3.89 -21.49
N GLN A 78 4.97 -4.24 -22.69
CA GLN A 78 4.31 -5.21 -23.56
C GLN A 78 4.38 -6.63 -22.99
N ALA A 79 5.54 -7.15 -22.58
CA ALA A 79 5.56 -8.48 -21.96
C ALA A 79 4.93 -8.48 -20.57
N PHE A 80 4.98 -7.36 -19.83
CA PHE A 80 4.25 -7.22 -18.57
C PHE A 80 2.72 -7.30 -18.79
N LYS A 81 2.17 -6.60 -19.80
CA LYS A 81 0.76 -6.72 -20.20
C LYS A 81 0.42 -8.13 -20.66
N ALA A 82 1.29 -8.76 -21.45
CA ALA A 82 1.10 -10.14 -21.91
C ALA A 82 1.03 -11.11 -20.71
N ALA A 83 1.97 -11.02 -19.77
CA ALA A 83 2.00 -11.83 -18.55
C ALA A 83 0.75 -11.62 -17.68
N LEU A 84 0.25 -10.39 -17.53
CA LEU A 84 -1.00 -10.12 -16.83
C LEU A 84 -2.23 -10.73 -17.53
N SER A 85 -2.28 -10.70 -18.86
CA SER A 85 -3.35 -11.34 -19.64
C SER A 85 -3.29 -12.86 -19.54
N GLU A 86 -2.08 -13.43 -19.55
CA GLU A 86 -1.84 -14.87 -19.46
C GLU A 86 -2.16 -15.43 -18.06
N ALA A 87 -1.96 -14.63 -17.01
CA ALA A 87 -2.32 -14.99 -15.65
C ALA A 87 -3.83 -15.20 -15.43
N GLY A 88 -4.69 -14.72 -16.34
CA GLY A 88 -6.14 -14.94 -16.31
C GLY A 88 -6.81 -14.47 -15.01
N ALA A 89 -7.94 -15.08 -14.65
CA ALA A 89 -8.59 -14.83 -13.37
C ALA A 89 -7.76 -15.45 -12.23
N VAL A 90 -7.09 -14.61 -11.44
CA VAL A 90 -6.37 -15.06 -10.25
C VAL A 90 -7.37 -15.66 -9.28
N ASN A 91 -7.20 -16.95 -8.93
CA ASN A 91 -7.98 -17.59 -7.88
C ASN A 91 -7.62 -16.95 -6.54
N PHE A 92 -8.36 -15.90 -6.16
CA PHE A 92 -8.20 -15.28 -4.86
C PHE A 92 -8.84 -16.17 -3.80
N ILE A 93 -8.01 -16.74 -2.93
CA ILE A 93 -8.49 -17.39 -1.72
C ILE A 93 -8.81 -16.27 -0.74
N THR A 94 -10.09 -16.08 -0.45
CA THR A 94 -10.54 -15.10 0.54
C THR A 94 -9.90 -15.44 1.88
N ALA A 95 -9.10 -14.51 2.42
CA ALA A 95 -8.56 -14.70 3.75
C ALA A 95 -9.72 -14.85 4.76
N PRO A 96 -9.61 -15.75 5.76
CA PRO A 96 -10.60 -15.85 6.82
C PRO A 96 -10.84 -14.48 7.46
N SER A 97 -12.10 -14.09 7.62
CA SER A 97 -12.45 -12.86 8.34
C SER A 97 -11.82 -12.90 9.72
N ALA A 98 -11.10 -11.84 10.10
CA ALA A 98 -10.54 -11.71 11.44
C ALA A 98 -11.69 -11.72 12.46
N VAL A 99 -11.87 -12.84 13.15
CA VAL A 99 -12.79 -12.94 14.29
C VAL A 99 -12.18 -12.07 15.38
N SER A 100 -12.91 -11.02 15.79
CA SER A 100 -12.59 -10.25 17.00
C SER A 100 -12.64 -11.22 18.17
N GLN A 101 -11.48 -11.69 18.61
CA GLN A 101 -11.36 -12.32 19.92
C GLN A 101 -11.50 -11.19 20.93
N ARG A 102 -12.73 -11.04 21.45
CA ARG A 102 -12.98 -10.31 22.68
C ARG A 102 -12.82 -11.30 23.82
N GLU A 103 -11.76 -11.15 24.60
CA GLU A 103 -11.71 -11.49 26.02
C GLU A 103 -10.87 -10.43 26.74
#